data_AF-A0A7G9YS09-F1
#
_entry.id   AF-A0A7G9YS09-F1
#
_cell.length_a   1.000
_cell.length_b   1.000
_cell.length_c   1.000
_cell.angle_alpha   90.00
_cell.angle_beta   90.00
_cell.angle_gamma   90.00
#
_symmetry.space_group_name_H-M   'P 1'
#
loop_
_entity.id
_entity.type
_entity.pdbx_description
1 polymer ?
#
loop_
_entity_poly.entity_id
_entity_poly.type
_entity_poly.pdbx_seq_one_letter_code
_entity_poly.pdbx_strand_id
1 'polypeptide(L)'
;METGEKVIIALVVVVTVGVVVGAVVGVNVIMPKMMEEMHKPAACAENCHEMEPFYISLEESVHEGIDCHECHKPHGPEMFMVMGHALHHVEGMVEGKSFEEMAEEIEEKPPASPKNEYCMECHSEHKRPLKKISDPTISCFKCHPAIDHTAHKVGEYRAYESPDYTGYECAACHNDHDVDVKEETCGICHPPEKHP
;
A
#
# COMPACT_ATOMS: atom_id res chain seq x y z
N MET A 1 -58.87 9.09 -10.60
CA MET A 1 -57.53 8.84 -11.15
C MET A 1 -57.62 8.77 -12.66
N GLU A 2 -57.17 9.84 -13.31
CA GLU A 2 -57.09 9.93 -14.77
C GLU A 2 -56.02 8.97 -15.30
N THR A 3 -56.13 8.52 -16.55
CA THR A 3 -55.21 7.53 -17.14
C THR A 3 -53.74 7.98 -17.06
N GLY A 4 -53.45 9.28 -17.14
CA GLY A 4 -52.10 9.83 -17.01
C GLY A 4 -51.50 9.67 -15.60
N GLU A 5 -52.31 9.80 -14.55
CA GLU A 5 -51.87 9.65 -13.16
C GLU A 5 -51.45 8.21 -12.85
N LYS A 6 -52.20 7.23 -13.38
CA LYS A 6 -51.87 5.80 -13.25
C LYS A 6 -50.55 5.44 -13.95
N VAL A 7 -50.29 6.04 -15.11
CA VAL A 7 -49.05 5.82 -15.88
C VAL A 7 -47.85 6.39 -15.14
N ILE A 8 -47.95 7.60 -14.59
CA ILE A 8 -46.87 8.23 -13.81
C ILE A 8 -46.58 7.41 -12.56
N ILE A 9 -47.61 7.00 -11.81
CA ILE A 9 -47.43 6.17 -10.60
C ILE A 9 -46.77 4.84 -10.96
N ALA A 10 -47.20 4.17 -12.03
CA ALA A 10 -46.59 2.92 -12.48
C ALA A 10 -45.11 3.11 -12.84
N LEU A 11 -44.76 4.18 -13.56
CA LEU A 11 -43.38 4.48 -13.93
C LEU A 11 -42.50 4.74 -12.70
N VAL A 12 -42.98 5.55 -11.75
CA VAL A 12 -42.28 5.81 -10.49
C VAL A 12 -42.06 4.52 -9.71
N VAL A 13 -43.07 3.65 -9.62
CA VAL A 13 -42.95 2.36 -8.93
C VAL A 13 -41.92 1.47 -9.61
N VAL A 14 -41.94 1.36 -10.95
CA VAL A 14 -40.96 0.53 -11.68
C VAL A 14 -39.55 1.05 -11.50
N VAL A 15 -39.33 2.36 -11.63
CA VAL A 15 -38.01 2.98 -11.43
C VAL A 15 -37.54 2.76 -9.99
N THR A 16 -38.42 3.00 -9.01
CA THR A 16 -38.07 2.84 -7.59
C THR A 16 -37.74 1.39 -7.25
N VAL A 17 -38.54 0.43 -7.70
CA VAL A 17 -38.26 -1.01 -7.54
C VAL A 17 -36.95 -1.37 -8.25
N GLY A 18 -36.72 -0.88 -9.46
CA GLY A 18 -35.47 -1.09 -10.19
C GLY A 18 -34.24 -0.59 -9.43
N VAL A 19 -34.29 0.64 -8.89
CA VAL A 19 -33.20 1.21 -8.08
C VAL A 19 -32.98 0.43 -6.80
N VAL A 20 -34.05 0.04 -6.09
CA VAL A 20 -33.95 -0.73 -4.85
C VAL A 20 -33.36 -2.11 -5.12
N VAL A 21 -33.84 -2.82 -6.15
CA VAL A 21 -33.30 -4.13 -6.55
C VAL A 21 -31.84 -3.98 -6.98
N GLY A 22 -31.52 -2.95 -7.76
CA GLY A 22 -30.14 -2.64 -8.17
C GLY A 22 -29.22 -2.38 -6.98
N ALA A 23 -29.66 -1.59 -5.99
CA ALA A 23 -28.89 -1.34 -4.78
C ALA A 23 -28.70 -2.59 -3.93
N VAL A 24 -29.75 -3.42 -3.77
CA VAL A 24 -29.67 -4.68 -3.03
C VAL A 24 -28.68 -5.64 -3.70
N VAL A 25 -28.75 -5.79 -5.03
CA VAL A 25 -27.79 -6.62 -5.79
C VAL A 25 -26.38 -6.03 -5.70
N GLY A 26 -26.24 -4.72 -5.83
CA GLY A 26 -24.96 -4.02 -5.71
C GLY A 26 -24.27 -4.30 -4.38
N VAL A 27 -24.98 -4.10 -3.27
CA VAL A 27 -24.42 -4.27 -1.92
C VAL A 27 -24.18 -5.75 -1.56
N ASN A 28 -25.09 -6.65 -1.94
CA ASN A 28 -25.02 -8.05 -1.47
C ASN A 28 -24.26 -8.99 -2.41
N VAL A 29 -24.04 -8.59 -3.67
CA VAL A 29 -23.41 -9.47 -4.67
C VAL A 29 -22.18 -8.83 -5.29
N ILE A 30 -22.26 -7.57 -5.70
CA ILE A 30 -21.16 -6.90 -6.42
C ILE A 30 -20.08 -6.46 -5.43
N MET A 31 -20.47 -5.76 -4.37
CA MET A 31 -19.53 -5.21 -3.39
C MET A 31 -18.66 -6.29 -2.73
N PRO A 32 -19.17 -7.44 -2.27
CA PRO A 32 -18.34 -8.47 -1.64
C PRO A 32 -17.32 -9.07 -2.62
N LYS A 33 -17.71 -9.30 -3.88
CA LYS A 33 -16.78 -9.77 -4.91
C LYS A 33 -15.70 -8.76 -5.23
N MET A 34 -16.06 -7.48 -5.27
CA MET A 34 -15.10 -6.41 -5.49
C MET A 34 -14.14 -6.28 -4.30
N MET A 35 -14.62 -6.42 -3.07
CA MET A 35 -13.76 -6.47 -1.88
C MET A 35 -12.81 -7.66 -1.92
N GLU A 36 -13.30 -8.86 -2.27
CA GLU A 36 -12.48 -10.07 -2.39
C GLU A 36 -11.38 -9.92 -3.43
N GLU A 37 -11.68 -9.30 -4.58
CA GLU A 37 -10.68 -9.06 -5.61
C GLU A 37 -9.65 -8.01 -5.17
N MET A 38 -10.12 -6.91 -4.57
CA MET A 38 -9.26 -5.83 -4.07
C MET A 38 -8.33 -6.28 -2.95
N HIS A 39 -8.69 -7.34 -2.22
CA HIS A 39 -7.84 -7.88 -1.17
C HIS A 39 -6.63 -8.66 -1.71
N LYS A 40 -6.59 -8.99 -3.01
CA LYS A 40 -5.45 -9.72 -3.55
C LYS A 40 -4.22 -8.80 -3.64
N PRO A 41 -3.01 -9.28 -3.32
CA PRO A 41 -1.77 -8.51 -3.47
C PRO A 41 -1.59 -7.87 -4.85
N ALA A 42 -1.93 -8.63 -5.91
CA ALA A 42 -1.87 -8.15 -7.29
C ALA A 42 -2.79 -6.94 -7.54
N ALA A 43 -3.95 -6.87 -6.87
CA ALA A 43 -4.87 -5.76 -7.03
C ALA A 43 -4.26 -4.44 -6.53
N CYS A 44 -3.39 -4.47 -5.51
CA CYS A 44 -2.69 -3.27 -5.07
C CYS A 44 -1.76 -2.73 -6.17
N ALA A 45 -1.00 -3.59 -6.84
CA ALA A 45 -0.12 -3.20 -7.95
C ALA A 45 -0.91 -2.75 -9.19
N GLU A 46 -2.01 -3.43 -9.53
CA GLU A 46 -2.83 -3.10 -10.71
C GLU A 46 -3.62 -1.80 -10.54
N ASN A 47 -4.04 -1.47 -9.31
CA ASN A 47 -4.85 -0.28 -9.03
C ASN A 47 -4.04 0.91 -8.52
N CYS A 48 -2.79 0.69 -8.06
CA CYS A 48 -1.91 1.72 -7.55
C CYS A 48 -0.49 1.50 -8.08
N HIS A 49 -0.02 2.38 -8.96
CA HIS A 49 1.33 2.26 -9.54
C HIS A 49 2.43 2.37 -8.47
N GLU A 50 2.18 3.10 -7.38
CA GLU A 50 3.13 3.23 -6.27
C GLU A 50 3.38 1.87 -5.60
N MET A 51 2.37 0.97 -5.61
CA MET A 51 2.47 -0.35 -5.00
C MET A 51 3.10 -1.41 -5.92
N GLU A 52 3.24 -1.13 -7.21
CA GLU A 52 3.76 -2.10 -8.19
C GLU A 52 5.19 -2.57 -7.87
N PRO A 53 6.17 -1.69 -7.58
CA PRO A 53 7.52 -2.13 -7.24
C PRO A 53 7.55 -3.02 -5.99
N PHE A 54 6.77 -2.69 -4.97
CA PHE A 54 6.69 -3.46 -3.73
C PHE A 54 6.14 -4.87 -3.97
N TYR A 55 5.08 -4.99 -4.78
CA TYR A 55 4.52 -6.28 -5.16
C TYR A 55 5.54 -7.16 -5.89
N ILE A 56 6.26 -6.59 -6.86
CA ILE A 56 7.30 -7.32 -7.60
C ILE A 56 8.39 -7.83 -6.66
N SER A 57 8.87 -6.97 -5.74
CA SER A 57 9.92 -7.37 -4.80
C SER A 57 9.49 -8.48 -3.84
N LEU A 58 8.23 -8.50 -3.43
CA LEU A 58 7.68 -9.57 -2.59
C LEU A 58 7.65 -10.91 -3.34
N GLU A 59 7.24 -10.89 -4.62
CA GLU A 59 7.20 -12.08 -5.48
C GLU A 59 8.60 -12.63 -5.79
N GLU A 60 9.64 -11.80 -5.75
CA GLU A 60 11.03 -12.24 -5.92
C GLU A 60 11.68 -12.73 -4.60
N SER A 61 10.95 -12.64 -3.48
CA SER A 61 11.47 -12.89 -2.13
C SER A 61 11.26 -14.32 -1.63
N VAL A 62 11.82 -14.62 -0.46
CA VAL A 62 11.53 -15.87 0.27
C VAL A 62 10.09 -15.95 0.81
N HIS A 63 9.32 -14.86 0.70
CA HIS A 63 7.92 -14.74 1.08
C HIS A 63 6.98 -14.66 -0.14
N GLU A 64 7.45 -15.05 -1.33
CA GLU A 64 6.62 -15.21 -2.54
C GLU A 64 5.29 -15.93 -2.21
N GLY A 65 4.18 -15.40 -2.72
CA GLY A 65 2.85 -15.97 -2.52
C GLY A 65 2.24 -15.77 -1.13
N ILE A 66 2.87 -15.00 -0.23
CA ILE A 66 2.24 -14.53 1.01
C ILE A 66 1.38 -13.29 0.70
N ASP A 67 0.18 -13.27 1.27
CA ASP A 67 -0.74 -12.14 1.13
C ASP A 67 -0.24 -10.92 1.94
N CYS A 68 -0.31 -9.71 1.35
CA CYS A 68 0.13 -8.48 1.98
C CYS A 68 -0.51 -8.26 3.35
N HIS A 69 -1.78 -8.67 3.54
CA HIS A 69 -2.51 -8.53 4.80
C HIS A 69 -2.01 -9.44 5.91
N GLU A 70 -1.21 -10.45 5.60
CA GLU A 70 -0.58 -11.26 6.63
C GLU A 70 0.43 -10.44 7.43
N CYS A 71 1.09 -9.49 6.78
CA CYS A 71 2.00 -8.53 7.42
C CYS A 71 1.29 -7.20 7.74
N HIS A 72 0.45 -6.70 6.83
CA HIS A 72 -0.25 -5.42 6.90
C HIS A 72 -1.73 -5.62 7.23
N LYS A 73 -2.04 -5.99 8.49
CA LYS A 73 -3.42 -6.19 8.92
C LYS A 73 -4.24 -4.90 8.71
N PRO A 74 -5.33 -4.94 7.90
CA PRO A 74 -6.06 -3.73 7.53
C PRO A 74 -6.77 -3.09 8.72
N HIS A 75 -6.73 -1.76 8.78
CA HIS A 75 -7.37 -0.95 9.83
C HIS A 75 -8.86 -0.68 9.55
N GLY A 76 -9.34 -1.06 8.36
CA GLY A 76 -10.70 -0.85 7.87
C GLY A 76 -10.88 -1.39 6.44
N PRO A 77 -12.04 -1.17 5.80
CA PRO A 77 -12.28 -1.64 4.44
C PRO A 77 -11.42 -0.91 3.41
N GLU A 78 -10.58 -1.66 2.69
CA GLU A 78 -9.58 -1.11 1.75
C GLU A 78 -10.20 -0.32 0.60
N MET A 79 -11.41 -0.70 0.18
CA MET A 79 -12.18 0.01 -0.83
C MET A 79 -12.37 1.50 -0.49
N PHE A 80 -12.45 1.87 0.79
CA PHE A 80 -12.54 3.28 1.16
C PHE A 80 -11.21 4.02 1.00
N MET A 81 -10.08 3.34 1.25
CA MET A 81 -8.75 3.91 1.03
C MET A 81 -8.48 4.09 -0.46
N VAL A 82 -8.74 3.07 -1.28
CA VAL A 82 -8.61 3.14 -2.75
C VAL A 82 -9.52 4.21 -3.33
N MET A 83 -10.80 4.24 -2.92
CA MET A 83 -11.74 5.25 -3.43
C MET A 83 -11.39 6.66 -2.96
N GLY A 84 -10.86 6.82 -1.74
CA GLY A 84 -10.33 8.09 -1.25
C GLY A 84 -9.20 8.62 -2.13
N HIS A 85 -8.18 7.80 -2.39
CA HIS A 85 -7.06 8.18 -3.25
C HIS A 85 -7.48 8.44 -4.70
N ALA A 86 -8.43 7.65 -5.24
CA ALA A 86 -8.97 7.88 -6.57
C ALA A 86 -9.71 9.23 -6.66
N LEU A 87 -10.46 9.62 -5.62
CA LEU A 87 -11.11 10.93 -5.56
C LEU A 87 -10.09 12.07 -5.48
N HIS A 88 -9.00 11.91 -4.71
CA HIS A 88 -7.92 12.90 -4.65
C HIS A 88 -7.24 13.10 -6.02
N HIS A 89 -7.01 12.03 -6.78
CA HIS A 89 -6.51 12.15 -8.16
C HIS A 89 -7.47 12.93 -9.04
N VAL A 90 -8.77 12.63 -8.97
CA VAL A 90 -9.79 13.34 -9.76
C VAL A 90 -9.86 14.82 -9.38
N GLU A 91 -9.77 15.14 -8.09
CA GLU A 91 -9.75 16.52 -7.59
C GLU A 91 -8.54 17.28 -8.15
N GLY A 92 -7.33 16.72 -8.04
CA GLY A 92 -6.13 17.32 -8.61
C GLY A 92 -6.21 17.52 -10.12
N MET A 93 -6.77 16.55 -10.85
CA MET A 93 -7.01 16.69 -12.30
C MET A 93 -8.01 17.81 -12.63
N VAL A 94 -9.08 17.95 -11.85
CA VAL A 94 -10.09 19.01 -12.04
C VAL A 94 -9.51 20.39 -11.72
N GLU A 95 -8.63 20.49 -10.74
CA GLU A 95 -7.89 21.70 -10.39
C GLU A 95 -6.79 22.06 -11.40
N GLY A 96 -6.48 21.13 -12.32
CA GLY A 96 -5.45 21.32 -13.35
C GLY A 96 -4.03 21.15 -12.83
N LYS A 97 -3.85 20.45 -11.71
CA LYS A 97 -2.54 20.06 -11.18
C LYS A 97 -1.84 19.12 -12.17
N SER A 98 -0.53 19.28 -12.30
CA SER A 98 0.35 18.31 -12.98
C SER A 98 0.46 17.01 -12.19
N PHE A 99 1.00 15.96 -12.82
CA PHE A 99 1.24 14.69 -12.12
C PHE A 99 2.23 14.86 -10.96
N GLU A 100 3.24 15.71 -11.16
CA GLU A 100 4.24 16.03 -10.15
C GLU A 100 3.62 16.73 -8.94
N GLU A 101 2.74 17.73 -9.17
CA GLU A 101 2.04 18.42 -8.08
C GLU A 101 1.05 17.51 -7.32
N MET A 102 0.50 16.49 -7.97
CA MET A 102 -0.34 15.48 -7.31
C MET A 102 0.49 14.46 -6.52
N ALA A 103 1.70 14.14 -6.98
CA ALA A 103 2.61 13.21 -6.30
C ALA A 103 3.19 13.80 -5.01
N GLU A 104 3.50 15.11 -5.00
CA GLU A 104 4.00 15.81 -3.80
C GLU A 104 2.97 15.87 -2.66
N GLU A 105 1.67 15.72 -2.94
CA GLU A 105 0.63 15.66 -1.89
C GLU A 105 0.50 14.27 -1.24
N ILE A 106 1.14 13.22 -1.79
CA ILE A 106 1.14 11.86 -1.23
C ILE A 106 2.21 11.71 -0.12
N GLU A 107 2.37 12.73 0.72
CA GLU A 107 3.18 12.65 1.95
C GLU A 107 2.35 12.15 3.14
N GLU A 108 1.42 11.22 2.92
CA GLU A 108 0.87 10.48 4.05
C GLU A 108 2.01 9.75 4.74
N LYS A 109 2.05 9.85 6.08
CA LYS A 109 3.03 9.11 6.87
C LYS A 109 2.97 7.65 6.44
N PRO A 110 4.13 7.03 6.13
CA PRO A 110 4.13 5.63 5.76
C PRO A 110 3.42 4.82 6.86
N PRO A 111 2.72 3.74 6.49
CA PRO A 111 2.08 2.88 7.46
C PRO A 111 3.11 2.43 8.51
N ALA A 112 2.66 2.14 9.73
CA ALA A 112 3.56 1.63 10.76
C ALA A 112 4.07 0.24 10.37
N SER A 113 5.33 -0.07 10.69
CA SER A 113 5.92 -1.39 10.39
C SER A 113 5.05 -2.53 10.90
N PRO A 114 4.98 -3.65 10.18
CA PRO A 114 4.37 -4.87 10.69
C PRO A 114 4.87 -5.18 12.09
N LYS A 115 3.96 -5.61 12.97
CA LYS A 115 4.34 -5.97 14.33
C LYS A 115 5.02 -7.33 14.33
N ASN A 116 5.99 -7.51 15.24
CA ASN A 116 6.67 -8.79 15.48
C ASN A 116 5.71 -9.98 15.65
N GLU A 117 4.55 -9.74 16.25
CA GLU A 117 3.55 -10.78 16.48
C GLU A 117 3.08 -11.43 15.18
N TYR A 118 2.90 -10.65 14.11
CA TYR A 118 2.45 -11.15 12.80
C TYR A 118 3.51 -12.04 12.15
N CYS A 119 4.80 -11.64 12.22
CA CYS A 119 5.89 -12.48 11.73
C CYS A 119 5.93 -13.84 12.45
N MET A 120 5.67 -13.82 13.76
CA MET A 120 5.72 -15.02 14.60
C MET A 120 4.52 -15.94 14.41
N GLU A 121 3.43 -15.53 13.76
CA GLU A 121 2.32 -16.42 13.39
C GLU A 121 2.83 -17.59 12.55
N CYS A 122 3.66 -17.31 11.54
CA CYS A 122 4.33 -18.33 10.74
C CYS A 122 5.67 -18.78 11.36
N HIS A 123 6.48 -17.84 11.84
CA HIS A 123 7.84 -18.14 12.27
C HIS A 123 7.94 -18.89 13.61
N SER A 124 6.87 -18.95 14.41
CA SER A 124 6.89 -19.74 15.65
C SER A 124 6.94 -21.25 15.38
N GLU A 125 6.39 -21.69 14.25
CA GLU A 125 6.33 -23.09 13.82
C GLU A 125 7.33 -23.39 12.69
N HIS A 126 7.49 -22.46 11.75
CA HIS A 126 8.33 -22.62 10.56
C HIS A 126 9.58 -21.73 10.66
N LYS A 127 10.79 -22.32 10.61
CA LYS A 127 12.06 -21.59 10.68
C LYS A 127 12.15 -20.70 11.94
N ARG A 128 11.94 -21.32 13.11
CA ARG A 128 11.89 -20.64 14.40
C ARG A 128 13.18 -19.87 14.73
N PRO A 129 13.10 -18.57 15.07
CA PRO A 129 14.25 -17.84 15.55
C PRO A 129 14.79 -18.44 16.85
N LEU A 130 16.11 -18.38 17.03
CA LEU A 130 16.74 -18.90 18.23
C LEU A 130 16.17 -18.19 19.48
N LYS A 131 15.99 -18.93 20.58
CA LYS A 131 15.44 -18.40 21.85
C LYS A 131 16.13 -17.14 22.38
N LYS A 132 17.39 -16.90 22.00
CA LYS A 132 18.20 -15.74 22.39
C LYS A 132 17.89 -14.47 21.58
N ILE A 133 17.26 -14.61 20.42
CA ILE A 133 16.88 -13.50 19.52
C ILE A 133 15.36 -13.39 19.34
N SER A 134 14.59 -14.37 19.83
CA SER A 134 13.12 -14.36 19.84
C SER A 134 12.54 -13.60 21.04
N ASP A 135 13.25 -12.59 21.57
CA ASP A 135 12.71 -11.70 22.59
C ASP A 135 11.66 -10.80 21.90
N PRO A 136 10.39 -10.80 22.33
CA PRO A 136 9.34 -10.03 21.67
C PRO A 136 9.58 -8.51 21.68
N THR A 137 10.47 -8.02 22.56
CA THR A 137 10.86 -6.61 22.64
C THR A 137 11.87 -6.19 21.56
N ILE A 138 12.52 -7.15 20.89
CA ILE A 138 13.45 -6.89 19.79
C ILE A 138 12.68 -6.98 18.47
N SER A 139 12.54 -5.86 17.75
CA SER A 139 11.92 -5.85 16.42
C SER A 139 12.62 -6.82 15.46
N CYS A 140 11.86 -7.60 14.69
CA CYS A 140 12.38 -8.43 13.60
C CYS A 140 13.19 -7.57 12.60
N PHE A 141 12.73 -6.35 12.36
CA PHE A 141 13.36 -5.37 11.47
C PHE A 141 14.71 -4.85 11.98
N LYS A 142 15.08 -5.12 13.23
CA LYS A 142 16.43 -4.80 13.73
C LYS A 142 17.51 -5.63 13.05
N CYS A 143 17.17 -6.84 12.58
CA CYS A 143 18.10 -7.73 11.88
C CYS A 143 17.64 -8.08 10.46
N HIS A 144 16.33 -7.99 10.18
CA HIS A 144 15.75 -8.03 8.84
C HIS A 144 15.39 -6.61 8.41
N PRO A 145 16.38 -5.74 8.14
CA PRO A 145 16.13 -4.34 7.82
C PRO A 145 15.23 -4.17 6.59
N ALA A 146 15.27 -5.16 5.70
CA ALA A 146 14.28 -5.39 4.67
C ALA A 146 13.74 -6.82 4.81
N ILE A 147 12.43 -6.95 4.74
CA ILE A 147 11.76 -8.13 4.20
C ILE A 147 11.50 -7.69 2.76
N ASP A 148 12.16 -8.25 1.74
CA ASP A 148 12.15 -7.75 0.37
C ASP A 148 10.82 -7.07 -0.01
N HIS A 149 10.87 -5.73 -0.02
CA HIS A 149 9.83 -4.74 -0.33
C HIS A 149 10.51 -3.56 -1.05
N THR A 150 11.65 -3.78 -1.71
CA THR A 150 12.55 -2.70 -2.14
C THR A 150 12.71 -2.71 -3.64
N ALA A 151 11.90 -1.93 -4.34
CA ALA A 151 12.10 -1.74 -5.77
C ALA A 151 11.95 -0.29 -6.24
N HIS A 152 12.15 0.68 -5.34
CA HIS A 152 12.35 2.06 -5.75
C HIS A 152 13.85 2.36 -5.84
N LYS A 153 14.38 2.43 -7.06
CA LYS A 153 15.79 2.74 -7.32
C LYS A 153 16.00 4.24 -7.15
N VAL A 154 16.86 4.63 -6.21
CA VAL A 154 17.20 6.05 -5.97
C VAL A 154 17.75 6.72 -7.22
N GLY A 155 18.44 5.96 -8.08
CA GLY A 155 18.96 6.44 -9.36
C GLY A 155 17.90 6.86 -10.39
N GLU A 156 16.62 6.55 -10.17
CA GLU A 156 15.51 7.00 -11.01
C GLU A 156 14.95 8.37 -10.55
N TYR A 157 15.25 8.79 -9.31
CA TYR A 157 14.91 10.11 -8.78
C TYR A 157 16.04 11.11 -9.09
N ARG A 158 15.85 11.98 -10.09
CA ARG A 158 16.84 13.02 -10.47
C ARG A 158 16.42 14.40 -9.95
N ALA A 159 16.70 14.68 -8.68
CA ALA A 159 16.71 16.05 -8.19
C ALA A 159 18.00 16.77 -8.64
N TYR A 160 17.86 18.04 -9.01
CA TYR A 160 18.97 18.93 -9.39
C TYR A 160 19.95 18.97 -8.21
N GLU A 161 21.16 18.41 -8.36
CA GLU A 161 22.26 18.32 -7.35
C GLU A 161 22.35 17.06 -6.45
N SER A 162 21.66 15.96 -6.78
CA SER A 162 21.90 14.67 -6.08
C SER A 162 23.16 13.93 -6.57
N PRO A 163 23.96 13.30 -5.68
CA PRO A 163 25.03 12.36 -6.06
C PRO A 163 24.53 11.20 -6.94
N ASP A 164 25.43 10.55 -7.67
CA ASP A 164 25.08 9.38 -8.48
C ASP A 164 24.74 8.19 -7.57
N TYR A 165 23.43 7.96 -7.36
CA TYR A 165 22.89 6.83 -6.62
C TYR A 165 22.47 5.67 -7.53
N THR A 166 22.99 5.60 -8.76
CA THR A 166 22.73 4.48 -9.67
C THR A 166 23.10 3.15 -9.01
N GLY A 167 22.11 2.27 -8.86
CA GLY A 167 22.28 0.94 -8.25
C GLY A 167 21.95 0.86 -6.75
N TYR A 168 21.50 1.96 -6.12
CA TYR A 168 20.98 1.95 -4.76
C TYR A 168 19.45 2.03 -4.74
N GLU A 169 18.82 1.38 -3.76
CA GLU A 169 17.38 1.40 -3.49
C GLU A 169 17.05 2.37 -2.35
N CYS A 170 15.82 2.89 -2.25
CA CYS A 170 15.42 3.84 -1.21
C CYS A 170 15.71 3.30 0.21
N ALA A 171 15.54 1.98 0.39
CA ALA A 171 15.86 1.28 1.62
C ALA A 171 17.37 1.31 2.02
N ALA A 172 18.24 1.81 1.15
CA ALA A 172 19.67 1.97 1.45
C ALA A 172 19.92 3.08 2.49
N CYS A 173 19.04 4.08 2.58
CA CYS A 173 19.23 5.26 3.40
C CYS A 173 18.17 5.42 4.49
N HIS A 174 16.99 4.86 4.29
CA HIS A 174 15.88 4.83 5.24
C HIS A 174 15.16 3.48 5.12
N ASN A 175 14.07 3.22 5.83
CA ASN A 175 13.19 2.10 5.48
C ASN A 175 11.80 2.62 5.16
N ASP A 176 10.94 1.79 4.57
CA ASP A 176 9.62 2.23 4.05
C ASP A 176 8.65 2.66 5.16
N HIS A 177 9.04 2.56 6.43
CA HIS A 177 8.22 2.84 7.61
C HIS A 177 8.91 3.82 8.59
N ASP A 178 10.14 4.24 8.26
CA ASP A 178 10.95 5.23 8.97
C ASP A 178 11.83 5.93 7.92
N VAL A 179 11.26 6.95 7.30
CA VAL A 179 11.88 7.76 6.23
C VAL A 179 12.90 8.78 6.76
N ASP A 180 13.12 8.83 8.08
CA ASP A 180 14.09 9.75 8.69
C ASP A 180 15.52 9.25 8.44
N VAL A 181 16.15 9.80 7.39
CA VAL A 181 17.58 9.61 7.14
C VAL A 181 18.38 10.42 8.16
N LYS A 182 19.18 9.76 8.99
CA LYS A 182 20.10 10.41 9.92
C LYS A 182 21.52 10.41 9.38
N GLU A 183 22.34 11.34 9.86
CA GLU A 183 23.76 11.43 9.46
C GLU A 183 24.52 10.13 9.75
N GLU A 184 24.12 9.37 10.77
CA GLU A 184 24.70 8.07 11.08
C GLU A 184 24.46 7.02 9.98
N THR A 185 23.33 7.10 9.26
CA THR A 185 23.00 6.16 8.19
C THR A 185 23.98 6.29 7.02
N CYS A 186 24.38 7.51 6.70
CA CYS A 186 25.40 7.80 5.70
C CYS A 186 26.75 7.16 6.08
N GLY A 187 27.06 7.10 7.39
CA GLY A 187 28.27 6.52 7.95
C GLY A 187 28.43 5.01 7.74
N ILE A 188 27.35 4.30 7.37
CA ILE A 188 27.39 2.87 7.02
C ILE A 188 28.22 2.65 5.76
N CYS A 189 28.06 3.53 4.76
CA CYS A 189 28.77 3.48 3.47
C CYS A 189 29.94 4.47 3.41
N HIS A 190 29.85 5.59 4.14
CA HIS A 190 30.90 6.61 4.28
C HIS A 190 31.45 6.69 5.71
N PRO A 191 32.12 5.63 6.22
CA PRO A 191 32.66 5.67 7.56
C PRO A 191 33.73 6.79 7.64
N PRO A 192 33.60 7.74 8.59
CA PRO A 192 34.51 8.90 8.70
C PRO A 192 35.97 8.49 8.92
N GLU A 193 36.20 7.30 9.47
CA GLU A 193 37.53 6.70 9.63
C GLU A 193 38.24 6.40 8.29
N LYS A 194 37.49 6.30 7.18
CA LYS A 194 38.01 5.94 5.86
C LYS A 194 38.11 7.12 4.87
N HIS A 195 37.61 8.30 5.25
CA HIS A 195 37.69 9.54 4.47
C HIS A 195 38.20 10.68 5.37
N PRO A 196 39.50 10.71 5.72
CA PRO A 196 40.11 11.80 6.47
C PRO A 196 40.25 13.10 5.66
#